data_AF-A0A2A5W2R6-F1
#
_entry.id   AF-A0A2A5W2R6-F1
#
_cell.length_a   1.000
_cell.length_b   1.000
_cell.length_c   1.000
_cell.angle_alpha   90.00
_cell.angle_beta   90.00
_cell.angle_gamma   90.00
#
_symmetry.space_group_name_H-M   'P 1'
#
loop_
_entity.id
_entity.type
_entity.pdbx_description
1 polymer ?
#
loop_
_entity_poly.entity_id
_entity_poly.type
_entity_poly.pdbx_seq_one_letter_code
_entity_poly.pdbx_strand_id
1 'polypeptide(L)' 'MVGELQGSYSRRVNIELRMVYQIYEKEKTVKVIRM' A
#
# COMPACT_ATOMS: atom_id res chain seq x y z
N MET A 1 -17.27 -1.80 9.77
CA MET A 1 -17.25 -1.90 8.30
C MET A 1 -15.89 -1.42 7.81
N VAL A 2 -14.97 -2.35 7.58
CA VAL A 2 -13.62 -2.10 7.03
C VAL A 2 -13.78 -2.04 5.51
N GLY A 3 -14.44 -0.98 5.04
CA GLY A 3 -15.19 -1.03 3.77
C GLY A 3 -14.46 -0.54 2.51
N GLU A 4 -13.58 0.46 2.57
CA GLU A 4 -13.18 1.12 1.32
C GLU A 4 -11.67 1.39 1.14
N LEU A 5 -10.80 0.96 2.08
CA LEU A 5 -9.34 1.10 1.96
C LEU A 5 -8.57 -0.18 2.34
N GLN A 6 -9.18 -1.36 2.16
CA GLN A 6 -8.65 -2.65 2.65
C GLN A 6 -7.31 -3.11 2.07
N GLY A 7 -6.84 -2.52 0.96
CA GLY A 7 -5.62 -2.98 0.29
C GLY A 7 -4.40 -2.08 0.51
N SER A 8 -4.54 -0.91 1.14
CA SER A 8 -3.45 0.04 1.28
C SER A 8 -2.55 -0.33 2.46
N TYR A 9 -1.40 -0.90 2.15
CA TYR A 9 -0.34 -1.20 3.11
C TYR A 9 0.62 -0.01 3.18
N SER A 10 0.90 0.43 4.41
CA SER A 10 2.01 1.35 4.66
C SER A 10 3.23 0.56 5.12
N ARG A 11 4.37 0.78 4.47
CA ARG A 11 5.66 0.23 4.93
C ARG A 11 6.68 1.34 4.98
N ARG A 12 7.54 1.30 6.00
CA ARG A 12 8.68 2.20 6.10
C ARG A 12 9.72 1.71 5.10
N VAL A 13 10.14 2.59 4.20
CA VAL A 13 11.25 2.32 3.27
C VAL A 13 12.56 2.76 3.93
N ASN A 14 12.49 3.88 4.67
CA ASN A 14 13.61 4.50 5.38
C ASN A 14 13.12 4.92 6.78
N ILE A 15 14.02 5.38 7.66
CA ILE A 15 13.63 5.92 8.98
C ILE A 15 12.75 7.18 8.85
N GLU A 16 12.91 7.95 7.77
CA GLU A 16 12.19 9.22 7.53
C GLU A 16 10.99 9.08 6.58
N LEU A 17 10.92 8.02 5.77
CA LEU A 17 9.96 7.90 4.67
C LEU A 17 9.00 6.72 4.82
N ARG A 18 7.70 7.00 4.66
CA ARG A 18 6.64 6.00 4.62
C ARG A 18 6.10 5.88 3.20
N MET A 19 6.30 4.72 2.61
CA MET A 19 5.69 4.37 1.35
C MET A 19 4.31 3.79 1.59
N VAL A 20 3.36 4.26 0.80
CA VAL A 20 1.98 3.78 0.80
C VAL A 20 1.76 3.06 -0.52
N TYR A 21 1.48 1.76 -0.44
CA TYR A 21 1.21 0.93 -1.60
C TYR A 21 -0.05 0.13 -1.39
N GLN A 22 -0.62 -0.36 -2.49
CA GLN A 22 -1.78 -1.23 -2.49
C GLN A 22 -1.46 -2.53 -3.20
N ILE A 23 -1.76 -3.66 -2.55
CA ILE A 23 -1.58 -4.98 -3.14
C ILE A 23 -2.88 -5.41 -3.81
N TYR A 24 -2.81 -5.73 -5.10
CA TYR A 24 -3.87 -6.36 -5.87
C TYR A 24 -3.51 -7.83 -6.07
N GLU A 25 -3.84 -8.69 -5.10
CA GLU A 25 -3.42 -10.11 -5.09
C GLU A 25 -3.92 -10.88 -6.31
N LYS A 26 -5.14 -10.59 -6.78
CA LYS A 26 -5.73 -11.22 -7.97
C LYS A 26 -4.94 -10.91 -9.25
N GLU A 27 -4.37 -9.73 -9.33
CA GLU A 27 -3.62 -9.24 -10.49
C GLU A 27 -2.10 -9.36 -10.28
N LYS A 28 -1.66 -9.88 -9.13
CA LYS A 28 -0.27 -9.93 -8.66
C LYS A 28 0.47 -8.61 -8.87
N THR A 29 -0.23 -7.49 -8.70
CA THR A 29 0.26 -6.15 -9.01
C THR A 29 0.31 -5.29 -7.76
N VAL A 30 1.37 -4.51 -7.60
CA VAL A 30 1.52 -3.55 -6.50
C VAL A 30 1.42 -2.14 -7.04
N LYS A 31 0.46 -1.37 -6.54
CA LYS A 31 0.27 0.03 -6.92
C LYS A 31 0.86 0.94 -5.85
N VAL A 32 1.83 1.77 -6.23
CA VAL A 32 2.41 2.77 -5.33
C VAL A 32 1.56 4.03 -5.38
N ILE A 33 1.04 4.45 -4.22
CA ILE A 33 0.18 5.64 -4.11
C ILE A 33 1.05 6.86 -3.77
N ARG A 34 2.04 6.66 -2.90
CA ARG A 34 2.98 7.71 -2.47
C ARG A 34 4.33 7.09 -2.17
N MET A 35 5.37 7.71 -2.71
CA MET A 35 6.77 7.46 -2.35
C MET A 35 7.23 8.59 -1.45
#